data_AF-W4PHY3-F1
#
_entry.id   AF-W4PHY3-F1
#
_cell.length_a   1.000
_cell.length_b   1.000
_cell.length_c   1.000
_cell.angle_alpha   90.00
_cell.angle_beta   90.00
_cell.angle_gamma   90.00
#
_symmetry.space_group_name_H-M   'P 1'
#
loop_
_entity.id
_entity.type
_entity.pdbx_description
1 polymer ?
#
loop_
_entity_poly.entity_id
_entity_poly.type
_entity_poly.pdbx_seq_one_letter_code
_entity_poly.pdbx_strand_id
1 'polypeptide(L)'
;MKNLLKSGLLLATIGLTVFTSCRRDGDEIVPTSKTEIDHLLIQEVYYTGTYYTRTDGEKEYDIPYNEDKYIKIYNPTSETVYLDNYALAVHVFSPSNRIDLRDEFNFMKTHFGVATMVLFGGNGTQHPLRPGKSVLVAQKAIDHKAEKERELKEDGEDLQTYKGLDHLLDLSKADFQWATKDENEEPIVDKENVMQLTYSNGTWAPDEDMQDFDIKTSFVVTLLKLGDKPENIKKTFQEEEKQAGDEKAANKYYKNVAYKNAGHHNAYQPVLTIPYDW
;
A
#
# COMPACT_ATOMS: atom_id res chain seq x y z
N MET A 1 12.54 -1.10 -77.94
CA MET A 1 13.65 -0.17 -78.26
C MET A 1 13.67 0.94 -77.21
N LYS A 2 14.84 1.10 -76.56
CA LYS A 2 15.31 2.26 -75.78
C LYS A 2 14.78 2.48 -74.35
N ASN A 3 15.63 2.04 -73.43
CA ASN A 3 15.92 2.57 -72.09
C ASN A 3 15.88 4.10 -72.02
N LEU A 4 15.54 4.62 -70.82
CA LEU A 4 16.28 5.65 -70.06
C LEU A 4 15.56 5.81 -68.69
N LEU A 5 16.05 5.23 -67.58
CA LEU A 5 17.02 5.82 -66.63
C LEU A 5 16.60 7.20 -66.09
N LYS A 6 16.12 7.29 -64.84
CA LYS A 6 16.91 7.73 -63.66
C LYS A 6 16.07 8.36 -62.54
N SER A 7 16.46 7.97 -61.33
CA SER A 7 16.46 8.75 -60.09
C SER A 7 15.17 8.90 -59.29
N GLY A 8 15.16 8.21 -58.15
CA GLY A 8 14.17 8.36 -57.10
C GLY A 8 14.48 7.43 -55.93
N LEU A 9 15.71 7.50 -55.41
CA LEU A 9 16.06 6.89 -54.13
C LEU A 9 15.33 7.67 -53.02
N LEU A 10 14.40 7.03 -52.31
CA LEU A 10 14.25 7.27 -50.88
C LEU A 10 13.68 6.00 -50.22
N LEU A 11 14.54 5.33 -49.46
CA LEU A 11 14.15 4.35 -48.46
C LEU A 11 13.18 5.02 -47.47
N ALA A 12 12.07 4.36 -47.17
CA ALA A 12 11.39 4.50 -45.89
C ALA A 12 11.08 3.10 -45.37
N THR A 13 12.12 2.41 -44.91
CA THR A 13 12.00 1.33 -43.94
C THR A 13 11.39 1.94 -42.68
N ILE A 14 10.08 1.77 -42.49
CA ILE A 14 9.45 2.04 -41.19
C ILE A 14 9.98 0.96 -40.25
N GLY A 15 11.01 1.32 -39.50
CA GLY A 15 11.54 0.52 -38.42
C GLY A 15 10.44 0.30 -37.40
N LEU A 16 10.03 -0.96 -37.23
CA LEU A 16 9.35 -1.40 -36.03
C LEU A 16 10.36 -1.25 -34.88
N THR A 17 10.33 -0.11 -34.18
CA THR A 17 11.05 0.05 -32.93
C THR A 17 10.39 -0.87 -31.91
N VAL A 18 10.97 -2.05 -31.74
CA VAL A 18 10.70 -2.91 -30.59
C VAL A 18 11.19 -2.13 -29.38
N PHE A 19 10.25 -1.62 -28.57
CA PHE A 19 10.58 -1.24 -27.20
C PHE A 19 10.93 -2.54 -26.47
N THR A 20 12.22 -2.90 -26.47
CA THR A 20 12.75 -3.88 -25.53
C THR A 20 12.76 -3.20 -24.16
N SER A 21 11.59 -3.16 -23.52
CA SER A 21 11.53 -3.09 -22.06
C SER A 21 12.34 -4.27 -21.54
N CYS A 22 13.23 -4.03 -20.58
CA CYS A 22 13.94 -5.08 -19.88
C CYS A 22 12.90 -6.07 -19.32
N ARG A 23 12.71 -7.21 -19.99
CA ARG A 23 11.88 -8.29 -19.49
C ARG A 23 12.57 -8.84 -18.25
N ARG A 24 11.87 -8.82 -17.12
CA ARG A 24 12.23 -9.63 -15.96
C ARG A 24 11.93 -11.06 -16.37
N ASP A 25 12.95 -11.92 -16.45
CA ASP A 25 12.75 -13.36 -16.61
C ASP A 25 12.07 -13.90 -15.34
N GLY A 26 10.75 -13.86 -15.36
CA GLY A 26 9.85 -14.56 -14.47
C GLY A 26 8.61 -14.82 -15.30
N ASP A 27 8.21 -16.09 -15.40
CA ASP A 27 7.16 -16.60 -16.28
C ASP A 27 6.08 -15.56 -16.62
N GLU A 28 5.96 -15.23 -17.90
CA GLU A 28 4.81 -14.46 -18.40
C GLU A 28 3.56 -15.29 -18.09
N ILE A 29 2.81 -14.90 -17.06
CA ILE A 29 1.40 -15.27 -16.96
C ILE A 29 0.71 -14.53 -18.12
N VAL A 30 0.66 -15.17 -19.29
CA VAL A 30 -0.11 -14.69 -20.44
C VAL A 30 -1.58 -14.75 -20.05
N PRO A 31 -2.28 -13.62 -19.89
CA PRO A 31 -3.71 -13.65 -19.59
C PRO A 31 -4.44 -14.15 -20.83
N THR A 32 -4.89 -15.40 -20.77
CA THR A 32 -5.87 -15.92 -21.71
C THR A 32 -7.26 -15.65 -21.15
N SER A 33 -8.31 -15.78 -21.96
CA SER A 33 -9.71 -15.70 -21.51
C SER A 33 -10.13 -16.76 -20.46
N LYS A 34 -9.18 -17.50 -19.89
CA LYS A 34 -9.33 -18.63 -18.97
C LYS A 34 -8.62 -18.50 -17.62
N THR A 35 -7.94 -17.39 -17.31
CA THR A 35 -7.53 -17.13 -15.93
C THR A 35 -8.72 -16.50 -15.20
N GLU A 36 -9.56 -17.34 -14.59
CA GLU A 36 -10.54 -16.86 -13.61
C GLU A 36 -9.76 -16.25 -12.44
N ILE A 37 -9.97 -14.96 -12.16
CA ILE A 37 -9.39 -14.31 -10.98
C ILE A 37 -10.21 -14.77 -9.78
N ASP A 38 -9.56 -15.47 -8.86
CA ASP A 38 -10.15 -16.12 -7.69
C ASP A 38 -9.82 -15.40 -6.36
N HIS A 39 -9.20 -14.23 -6.45
CA HIS A 39 -8.80 -13.41 -5.31
C HIS A 39 -9.25 -11.94 -5.46
N LEU A 40 -9.18 -11.20 -4.35
CA LEU A 40 -9.46 -9.77 -4.32
C LEU A 40 -8.34 -8.97 -4.98
N LEU A 41 -8.69 -7.85 -5.59
CA LEU A 41 -7.75 -6.95 -6.25
C LEU A 41 -7.69 -5.60 -5.54
N ILE A 42 -6.49 -5.02 -5.46
CA ILE A 42 -6.37 -3.57 -5.29
C ILE A 42 -6.70 -2.95 -6.66
N GLN A 43 -7.86 -2.32 -6.76
CA GLN A 43 -8.38 -1.73 -7.99
C GLN A 43 -7.82 -0.34 -8.24
N GLU A 44 -7.64 0.44 -7.17
CA GLU A 44 -7.21 1.83 -7.25
C GLU A 44 -6.44 2.21 -5.99
N VAL A 45 -5.43 3.05 -6.16
CA VAL A 45 -4.66 3.63 -5.06
C VAL A 45 -4.46 5.12 -5.35
N TYR A 46 -4.99 5.95 -4.47
CA TYR A 46 -4.73 7.38 -4.46
C TYR A 46 -3.90 7.72 -3.22
N TYR A 47 -2.63 8.05 -3.44
CA TYR A 47 -1.64 8.20 -2.36
C TYR A 47 -0.91 9.55 -2.36
N THR A 48 -1.08 10.36 -3.41
CA THR A 48 -0.30 11.59 -3.60
C THR A 48 -0.76 12.74 -2.71
N GLY A 49 -1.99 12.64 -2.20
CA GLY A 49 -2.68 13.77 -1.60
C GLY A 49 -3.07 14.84 -2.62
N THR A 50 -3.75 15.86 -2.12
CA THR A 50 -4.22 17.02 -2.88
C THR A 50 -3.39 18.26 -2.52
N TYR A 51 -3.32 19.23 -3.43
CA TYR A 51 -2.78 20.56 -3.14
C TYR A 51 -3.90 21.59 -3.19
N TYR A 52 -3.87 22.54 -2.27
CA TYR A 52 -4.66 23.77 -2.31
C TYR A 52 -3.70 24.96 -2.12
N THR A 53 -4.13 26.17 -2.45
CA THR A 53 -3.27 27.34 -2.33
C THR A 53 -3.79 28.33 -1.30
N ARG A 54 -2.87 29.07 -0.68
CA ARG A 54 -3.17 30.26 0.13
C ARG A 54 -2.53 31.48 -0.50
N THR A 55 -3.29 32.56 -0.60
CA THR A 55 -2.83 33.86 -1.09
C THR A 55 -2.51 34.77 0.10
N ASP A 56 -1.29 35.28 0.17
CA ASP A 56 -0.88 36.30 1.13
C ASP A 56 -0.25 37.48 0.37
N GLY A 57 -1.00 38.58 0.29
CA GLY A 57 -0.69 39.71 -0.59
C GLY A 57 -0.66 39.32 -2.07
N GLU A 58 0.48 39.52 -2.73
CA GLU A 58 0.70 39.16 -4.14
C GLU A 58 1.27 37.74 -4.32
N LYS A 59 1.52 37.02 -3.22
CA LYS A 59 2.14 35.69 -3.26
C LYS A 59 1.11 34.60 -3.09
N GLU A 60 1.28 33.53 -3.86
CA GLU A 60 0.51 32.30 -3.76
C GLU A 60 1.41 31.18 -3.26
N TYR A 61 0.92 30.41 -2.29
CA TYR A 61 1.64 29.33 -1.63
C TYR A 61 0.89 28.02 -1.81
N ASP A 62 1.53 27.03 -2.43
CA ASP A 62 1.02 25.67 -2.52
C ASP A 62 1.11 24.98 -1.15
N ILE A 63 0.00 24.46 -0.67
CA ILE A 63 -0.13 23.75 0.61
C ILE A 63 -0.48 22.30 0.31
N PRO A 64 0.39 21.34 0.66
CA PRO A 64 0.08 19.92 0.50
C PRO A 64 -0.94 19.48 1.56
N TYR A 65 -1.92 18.69 1.14
CA TYR A 65 -2.87 18.01 2.00
C TYR A 65 -2.73 16.50 1.77
N ASN A 66 -2.33 15.77 2.82
CA ASN A 66 -1.94 14.36 2.71
C ASN A 66 -2.93 13.41 3.38
N GLU A 67 -4.12 13.85 3.76
CA GLU A 67 -5.03 12.99 4.53
C GLU A 67 -6.16 12.37 3.71
N ASP A 68 -6.37 12.86 2.49
CA ASP A 68 -7.43 12.41 1.57
C ASP A 68 -7.02 11.20 0.70
N LYS A 69 -6.13 10.36 1.22
CA LYS A 69 -5.68 9.15 0.54
C LYS A 69 -6.71 8.03 0.63
N TYR A 70 -6.73 7.15 -0.37
CA TYR A 70 -7.56 5.95 -0.32
C TYR A 70 -7.00 4.79 -1.14
N ILE A 71 -7.48 3.60 -0.80
CA ILE A 71 -7.31 2.35 -1.54
C ILE A 71 -8.69 1.78 -1.84
N LYS A 72 -8.94 1.40 -3.08
CA LYS A 72 -10.15 0.69 -3.49
C LYS A 72 -9.84 -0.79 -3.69
N ILE A 73 -10.58 -1.65 -3.00
CA ILE A 73 -10.46 -3.10 -3.13
C ILE A 73 -11.68 -3.62 -3.88
N TYR A 74 -11.48 -4.50 -4.85
CA TYR A 74 -12.52 -5.07 -5.69
C TYR A 74 -12.56 -6.59 -5.57
N ASN A 75 -13.77 -7.15 -5.54
CA ASN A 75 -13.99 -8.58 -5.63
C ASN A 75 -14.43 -8.96 -7.07
N PRO A 76 -13.49 -9.43 -7.92
CA PRO A 76 -13.82 -9.93 -9.26
C PRO A 76 -14.40 -11.36 -9.24
N THR A 77 -14.34 -12.06 -8.11
CA THR A 77 -14.71 -13.48 -8.01
C THR A 77 -16.23 -13.66 -8.05
N SER A 78 -16.66 -14.91 -8.21
CA SER A 78 -18.07 -15.30 -8.16
C SER A 78 -18.60 -15.54 -6.74
N GLU A 79 -17.75 -15.48 -5.71
CA GLU A 79 -18.10 -15.76 -4.32
C GLU A 79 -18.02 -14.53 -3.41
N THR A 80 -18.76 -14.57 -2.30
CA THR A 80 -18.60 -13.54 -1.26
C THR A 80 -17.35 -13.83 -0.46
N VAL A 81 -16.43 -12.87 -0.40
CA VAL A 81 -15.20 -12.95 0.39
C VAL A 81 -15.38 -12.11 1.65
N TYR A 82 -14.98 -12.62 2.81
CA TYR A 82 -15.03 -11.88 4.06
C TYR A 82 -13.70 -11.20 4.34
N LEU A 83 -13.72 -9.87 4.47
CA LEU A 83 -12.52 -9.05 4.68
C LEU A 83 -11.93 -9.23 6.08
N ASP A 84 -12.65 -9.86 7.02
CA ASP A 84 -12.22 -10.06 8.41
C ASP A 84 -10.83 -10.72 8.54
N ASN A 85 -10.46 -11.59 7.58
CA ASN A 85 -9.17 -12.29 7.55
C ASN A 85 -8.15 -11.62 6.60
N TYR A 86 -8.39 -10.39 6.21
CA TYR A 86 -7.49 -9.63 5.34
C TYR A 86 -6.82 -8.49 6.09
N ALA A 87 -5.66 -8.08 5.59
CA ALA A 87 -4.91 -6.94 6.08
C ALA A 87 -4.36 -6.11 4.92
N LEU A 88 -4.28 -4.80 5.12
CA LEU A 88 -3.41 -3.96 4.29
C LEU A 88 -2.04 -3.92 4.94
N ALA A 89 -1.00 -4.15 4.13
CA ALA A 89 0.37 -4.14 4.60
C ALA A 89 1.28 -3.37 3.64
N VAL A 90 2.21 -2.61 4.21
CA VAL A 90 3.32 -2.00 3.46
C VAL A 90 4.60 -2.79 3.68
N HIS A 91 5.44 -2.83 2.65
CA HIS A 91 6.66 -3.61 2.66
C HIS A 91 7.77 -2.95 3.50
N VAL A 92 8.56 -3.75 4.22
CA VAL A 92 9.67 -3.27 5.07
C VAL A 92 10.75 -2.52 4.29
N PHE A 93 10.93 -2.86 3.02
CA PHE A 93 11.87 -2.21 2.13
C PHE A 93 11.18 -1.26 1.17
N SER A 94 11.61 0.00 1.18
CA SER A 94 11.22 0.97 0.16
C SER A 94 11.83 0.61 -1.20
N PRO A 95 11.05 0.65 -2.29
CA PRO A 95 11.54 0.37 -3.64
C PRO A 95 12.50 1.43 -4.17
N SER A 96 12.61 2.60 -3.51
CA SER A 96 13.60 3.61 -3.85
C SER A 96 15.01 3.30 -3.37
N ASN A 97 15.16 2.35 -2.45
CA ASN A 97 16.44 1.95 -1.91
C ASN A 97 16.93 0.69 -2.62
N ARG A 98 18.22 0.66 -2.98
CA ARG A 98 18.87 -0.57 -3.40
C ARG A 98 19.17 -1.40 -2.15
N ILE A 99 18.40 -2.47 -1.97
CA ILE A 99 18.55 -3.42 -0.88
C ILE A 99 19.30 -4.65 -1.38
N ASP A 100 20.48 -4.91 -0.81
CA ASP A 100 21.21 -6.15 -1.03
C ASP A 100 20.93 -7.11 0.15
N LEU A 101 20.10 -8.13 -0.11
CA LEU A 101 19.86 -9.24 0.82
C LEU A 101 20.87 -10.35 0.59
N ARG A 102 21.36 -10.98 1.67
CA ARG A 102 22.14 -12.21 1.53
C ARG A 102 21.22 -13.36 1.10
N ASP A 103 21.72 -14.27 0.28
CA ASP A 103 20.92 -15.33 -0.34
C ASP A 103 20.22 -16.21 0.71
N GLU A 104 20.90 -16.52 1.82
CA GLU A 104 20.35 -17.31 2.93
C GLU A 104 19.19 -16.62 3.67
N PHE A 105 19.05 -15.29 3.51
CA PHE A 105 17.97 -14.49 4.11
C PHE A 105 17.01 -13.94 3.06
N ASN A 106 17.16 -14.31 1.79
CA ASN A 106 16.35 -13.75 0.71
C ASN A 106 14.97 -14.42 0.66
N PHE A 107 14.00 -13.79 1.32
CA PHE A 107 12.60 -14.25 1.36
C PHE A 107 11.74 -13.67 0.23
N MET A 108 12.24 -12.73 -0.56
CA MET A 108 11.44 -11.88 -1.46
C MET A 108 10.66 -12.66 -2.54
N LYS A 109 11.10 -13.88 -2.88
CA LYS A 109 10.42 -14.75 -3.85
C LYS A 109 9.34 -15.64 -3.25
N THR A 110 9.31 -15.79 -1.92
CA THR A 110 8.45 -16.75 -1.23
C THR A 110 7.54 -16.09 -0.20
N HIS A 111 7.90 -14.90 0.30
CA HIS A 111 7.16 -14.18 1.32
C HIS A 111 7.14 -12.68 1.05
N PHE A 112 6.11 -12.02 1.54
CA PHE A 112 6.03 -10.58 1.72
C PHE A 112 6.64 -10.18 3.07
N GLY A 113 7.55 -9.21 3.09
CA GLY A 113 8.12 -8.66 4.33
C GLY A 113 7.33 -7.45 4.81
N VAL A 114 6.61 -7.58 5.91
CA VAL A 114 5.74 -6.53 6.46
C VAL A 114 6.57 -5.51 7.24
N ALA A 115 6.40 -4.23 6.93
CA ALA A 115 6.77 -3.12 7.82
C ALA A 115 5.62 -2.84 8.78
N THR A 116 4.49 -2.44 8.24
CA THR A 116 3.29 -2.07 9.01
C THR A 116 2.07 -2.77 8.43
N MET A 117 1.18 -3.23 9.30
CA MET A 117 -0.03 -3.97 8.93
C MET A 117 -1.23 -3.51 9.76
N VAL A 118 -2.33 -3.21 9.06
CA VAL A 118 -3.64 -2.92 9.62
C VAL A 118 -4.65 -3.97 9.14
N LEU A 119 -5.48 -4.47 10.05
CA LEU A 119 -6.50 -5.48 9.75
C LEU A 119 -7.87 -4.85 9.62
N PHE A 120 -8.73 -5.41 8.78
CA PHE A 120 -10.14 -5.01 8.73
C PHE A 120 -10.85 -5.28 10.07
N GLY A 121 -10.37 -6.25 10.85
CA GLY A 121 -11.01 -6.67 12.10
C GLY A 121 -12.24 -7.55 11.84
N GLY A 122 -12.91 -7.96 12.92
CA GLY A 122 -14.12 -8.77 12.85
C GLY A 122 -13.95 -10.22 13.29
N ASN A 123 -15.01 -11.00 13.20
CA ASN A 123 -15.13 -12.36 13.74
C ASN A 123 -15.02 -13.47 12.68
N GLY A 124 -14.74 -13.09 11.43
CA GLY A 124 -14.66 -13.99 10.28
C GLY A 124 -15.86 -13.89 9.33
N THR A 125 -16.94 -13.20 9.74
CA THR A 125 -18.18 -13.07 8.96
C THR A 125 -18.79 -11.67 8.95
N GLN A 126 -18.14 -10.67 9.55
CA GLN A 126 -18.73 -9.34 9.74
C GLN A 126 -18.61 -8.43 8.52
N HIS A 127 -17.59 -8.63 7.69
CA HIS A 127 -17.28 -7.73 6.57
C HIS A 127 -17.36 -8.45 5.22
N PRO A 128 -18.57 -8.83 4.75
CA PRO A 128 -18.75 -9.50 3.47
C PRO A 128 -18.56 -8.55 2.28
N LEU A 129 -17.64 -8.89 1.39
CA LEU A 129 -17.47 -8.27 0.09
C LEU A 129 -18.06 -9.16 -1.01
N ARG A 130 -19.24 -8.77 -1.51
CA ARG A 130 -19.99 -9.53 -2.52
C ARG A 130 -19.30 -9.53 -3.90
N PRO A 131 -19.59 -10.53 -4.76
CA PRO A 131 -19.15 -10.55 -6.15
C PRO A 131 -19.44 -9.25 -6.90
N GLY A 132 -18.44 -8.76 -7.64
CA GLY A 132 -18.56 -7.54 -8.45
C GLY A 132 -18.72 -6.25 -7.63
N LYS A 133 -18.44 -6.28 -6.32
CA LYS A 133 -18.47 -5.10 -5.45
C LYS A 133 -17.06 -4.68 -5.05
N SER A 134 -16.97 -3.42 -4.62
CA SER A 134 -15.75 -2.84 -4.09
C SER A 134 -16.00 -2.28 -2.70
N VAL A 135 -14.93 -2.18 -1.90
CA VAL A 135 -14.87 -1.31 -0.72
C VAL A 135 -13.85 -0.20 -0.95
N LEU A 136 -14.13 0.96 -0.37
CA LEU A 136 -13.23 2.09 -0.31
C LEU A 136 -12.64 2.18 1.11
N VAL A 137 -11.33 2.09 1.21
CA VAL A 137 -10.60 2.28 2.47
C VAL A 137 -9.90 3.62 2.38
N ALA A 138 -10.28 4.58 3.23
CA ALA A 138 -9.64 5.89 3.29
C ALA A 138 -8.53 5.94 4.35
N GLN A 139 -7.66 6.93 4.29
CA GLN A 139 -6.82 7.26 5.45
C GLN A 139 -7.70 7.74 6.60
N LYS A 140 -8.47 8.81 6.38
CA LYS A 140 -9.56 9.26 7.26
C LYS A 140 -10.87 9.26 6.46
N ALA A 141 -11.91 8.63 6.99
CA ALA A 141 -13.22 8.54 6.30
C ALA A 141 -14.11 9.75 6.65
N ILE A 142 -13.75 10.93 6.13
CA ILE A 142 -14.42 12.21 6.40
C ILE A 142 -14.62 13.02 5.11
N ASP A 143 -15.43 14.08 5.19
CA ASP A 143 -15.44 15.12 4.16
C ASP A 143 -14.23 16.05 4.39
N HIS A 144 -13.14 15.81 3.66
CA HIS A 144 -11.88 16.54 3.89
C HIS A 144 -12.00 18.02 3.56
N LYS A 145 -12.85 18.39 2.60
CA LYS A 145 -13.12 19.79 2.30
C LYS A 145 -13.81 20.46 3.48
N ALA A 146 -14.92 19.88 3.94
CA ALA A 146 -15.68 20.44 5.05
C ALA A 146 -14.83 20.56 6.32
N GLU A 147 -14.01 19.55 6.59
CA GLU A 147 -13.10 19.56 7.74
C GLU A 147 -12.03 20.64 7.61
N LYS A 148 -11.34 20.72 6.48
CA LYS A 148 -10.32 21.75 6.27
C LYS A 148 -10.90 23.16 6.34
N GLU A 149 -12.10 23.38 5.79
CA GLU A 149 -12.79 24.66 5.91
C GLU A 149 -13.20 24.98 7.36
N ARG A 150 -13.47 23.97 8.21
CA ARG A 150 -13.75 24.16 9.64
C ARG A 150 -12.47 24.60 10.37
N GLU A 151 -11.39 23.85 10.22
CA GLU A 151 -10.09 24.14 10.84
C GLU A 151 -9.60 25.57 10.51
N LEU A 152 -9.65 25.95 9.23
CA LEU A 152 -9.24 27.29 8.80
C LEU A 152 -10.08 28.40 9.47
N LYS A 153 -11.40 28.19 9.63
CA LYS A 153 -12.27 29.15 10.32
C LYS A 153 -11.97 29.22 11.82
N GLU A 154 -11.67 28.09 12.45
CA GLU A 154 -11.29 28.00 13.86
C GLU A 154 -9.97 28.74 14.12
N ASP A 155 -9.05 28.69 13.16
CA ASP A 155 -7.79 29.46 13.14
C ASP A 155 -7.98 30.96 12.81
N GLY A 156 -9.21 31.39 12.46
CA GLY A 156 -9.53 32.77 12.14
C GLY A 156 -9.14 33.22 10.72
N GLU A 157 -8.89 32.27 9.82
CA GLU A 157 -8.50 32.52 8.43
C GLU A 157 -9.71 32.93 7.55
N ASP A 158 -9.46 33.76 6.53
CA ASP A 158 -10.46 34.10 5.51
C ASP A 158 -10.38 33.10 4.35
N LEU A 159 -11.41 32.26 4.20
CA LEU A 159 -11.50 31.26 3.13
C LEU A 159 -11.36 31.84 1.71
N GLN A 160 -11.64 33.12 1.49
CA GLN A 160 -11.46 33.76 0.17
C GLN A 160 -9.98 33.86 -0.23
N THR A 161 -9.07 33.77 0.72
CA THR A 161 -7.62 33.73 0.45
C THR A 161 -7.16 32.35 -0.03
N TYR A 162 -8.01 31.32 0.06
CA TYR A 162 -7.70 29.95 -0.32
C TYR A 162 -8.35 29.56 -1.64
N LYS A 163 -7.65 28.75 -2.45
CA LYS A 163 -8.18 28.17 -3.69
C LYS A 163 -7.88 26.67 -3.74
N GLY A 164 -8.71 25.91 -4.45
CA GLY A 164 -8.53 24.45 -4.60
C GLY A 164 -8.96 23.63 -3.39
N LEU A 165 -9.58 24.23 -2.37
CA LEU A 165 -10.21 23.48 -1.27
C LEU A 165 -11.32 22.54 -1.78
N ASP A 166 -11.96 22.89 -2.90
CA ASP A 166 -12.94 22.05 -3.59
C ASP A 166 -12.35 20.84 -4.33
N HIS A 167 -11.02 20.75 -4.43
CA HIS A 167 -10.34 19.55 -4.92
C HIS A 167 -10.17 18.48 -3.85
N LEU A 168 -10.25 18.85 -2.56
CA LEU A 168 -10.15 17.90 -1.45
C LEU A 168 -11.31 16.90 -1.53
N LEU A 169 -11.00 15.62 -1.32
CA LEU A 169 -11.96 14.56 -1.54
C LEU A 169 -13.02 14.49 -0.43
N ASP A 170 -14.26 14.19 -0.79
CA ASP A 170 -15.26 13.73 0.17
C ASP A 170 -15.14 12.20 0.31
N LEU A 171 -14.51 11.76 1.40
CA LEU A 171 -14.35 10.34 1.76
C LEU A 171 -15.25 9.94 2.94
N SER A 172 -16.26 10.75 3.28
CA SER A 172 -17.18 10.49 4.40
C SER A 172 -17.98 9.19 4.25
N LYS A 173 -18.06 8.66 3.02
CA LYS A 173 -18.75 7.41 2.68
C LYS A 173 -17.81 6.23 2.45
N ALA A 174 -16.51 6.37 2.76
CA ALA A 174 -15.59 5.25 2.72
C ALA A 174 -16.05 4.15 3.69
N ASP A 175 -15.94 2.90 3.26
CA ASP A 175 -16.39 1.73 4.02
C ASP A 175 -15.48 1.49 5.24
N PHE A 176 -14.21 1.87 5.15
CA PHE A 176 -13.20 1.71 6.20
C PHE A 176 -12.25 2.91 6.26
N GLN A 177 -11.57 3.08 7.39
CA GLN A 177 -10.40 3.94 7.52
C GLN A 177 -9.21 3.24 8.19
N TRP A 178 -7.98 3.58 7.80
CA TRP A 178 -6.77 3.04 8.45
C TRP A 178 -6.12 3.95 9.47
N ALA A 179 -6.46 5.24 9.53
CA ALA A 179 -6.05 6.09 10.64
C ALA A 179 -6.74 5.60 11.93
N THR A 180 -5.91 5.28 12.93
CA THR A 180 -6.33 4.74 14.22
C THR A 180 -6.34 5.78 15.32
N LYS A 181 -5.82 6.98 15.07
CA LYS A 181 -5.76 8.11 15.99
C LYS A 181 -6.44 9.33 15.41
N ASP A 182 -7.00 10.16 16.27
CA ASP A 182 -7.62 11.43 15.89
C ASP A 182 -6.59 12.57 15.80
N GLU A 183 -7.07 13.80 15.61
CA GLU A 183 -6.23 15.01 15.51
C GLU A 183 -5.45 15.33 16.79
N ASN A 184 -5.85 14.78 17.94
CA ASN A 184 -5.19 14.94 19.23
C ASN A 184 -4.26 13.76 19.58
N GLU A 185 -3.98 12.89 18.60
CA GLU A 185 -3.21 11.65 18.78
C GLU A 185 -3.90 10.62 19.70
N GLU A 186 -5.19 10.80 19.98
CA GLU A 186 -5.95 9.88 20.82
C GLU A 186 -6.51 8.72 19.98
N PRO A 187 -6.52 7.48 20.50
CA PRO A 187 -7.08 6.34 19.77
C PRO A 187 -8.54 6.58 19.39
N ILE A 188 -8.87 6.37 18.11
CA ILE A 188 -10.25 6.36 17.62
C ILE A 188 -10.90 5.05 18.06
N VAL A 189 -11.50 5.09 19.24
CA VAL A 189 -12.33 4.02 19.78
C VAL A 189 -13.76 4.13 19.26
N ASP A 190 -14.49 3.02 19.27
CA ASP A 190 -15.95 2.95 19.00
C ASP A 190 -16.43 3.16 17.55
N LYS A 191 -15.53 3.22 16.56
CA LYS A 191 -15.92 3.18 15.14
C LYS A 191 -15.67 1.80 14.54
N GLU A 192 -16.76 1.10 14.20
CA GLU A 192 -16.72 -0.26 13.59
C GLU A 192 -15.96 -0.33 12.26
N ASN A 193 -15.77 0.81 11.59
CA ASN A 193 -15.06 0.89 10.30
C ASN A 193 -13.58 1.29 10.42
N VAL A 194 -13.03 1.42 11.64
CA VAL A 194 -11.60 1.68 11.85
C VAL A 194 -10.82 0.36 11.82
N MET A 195 -9.84 0.28 10.92
CA MET A 195 -8.93 -0.86 10.84
C MET A 195 -8.01 -0.93 12.05
N GLN A 196 -7.56 -2.12 12.41
CA GLN A 196 -6.77 -2.37 13.62
C GLN A 196 -5.27 -2.42 13.30
N LEU A 197 -4.53 -1.38 13.70
CA LEU A 197 -3.07 -1.39 13.67
C LEU A 197 -2.54 -2.48 14.61
N THR A 198 -1.88 -3.48 14.04
CA THR A 198 -1.53 -4.70 14.79
C THR A 198 -0.04 -4.99 14.81
N TYR A 199 0.68 -4.63 13.74
CA TYR A 199 2.12 -4.81 13.65
C TYR A 199 2.77 -3.60 12.98
N SER A 200 3.91 -3.17 13.52
CA SER A 200 4.76 -2.11 12.96
C SER A 200 6.22 -2.37 13.35
N ASN A 201 7.09 -2.59 12.35
CA ASN A 201 8.55 -2.66 12.49
C ASN A 201 9.07 -3.56 13.63
N GLY A 202 8.51 -4.76 13.75
CA GLY A 202 8.88 -5.73 14.79
C GLY A 202 8.00 -5.68 16.03
N THR A 203 7.27 -4.57 16.23
CA THR A 203 6.42 -4.35 17.39
C THR A 203 4.97 -4.76 17.09
N TRP A 204 4.30 -5.32 18.08
CA TRP A 204 2.89 -5.71 18.02
C TRP A 204 2.05 -4.88 18.98
N ALA A 205 0.85 -4.48 18.58
CA ALA A 205 -0.07 -3.71 19.42
C ALA A 205 -0.44 -4.43 20.74
N PRO A 206 -0.82 -3.67 21.79
CA PRO A 206 -0.82 -2.21 21.90
C PRO A 206 0.54 -1.69 22.37
N ASP A 207 1.22 -0.92 21.54
CA ASP A 207 2.49 -0.27 21.87
C ASP A 207 2.44 1.17 21.34
N GLU A 208 2.86 2.12 22.18
CA GLU A 208 2.74 3.56 21.90
C GLU A 208 3.70 4.04 20.81
N ASP A 209 4.81 3.32 20.60
CA ASP A 209 5.84 3.65 19.61
C ASP A 209 5.55 3.05 18.23
N MET A 210 4.38 2.42 18.04
CA MET A 210 3.99 1.89 16.75
C MET A 210 3.82 3.00 15.71
N GLN A 211 4.39 2.78 14.53
CA GLN A 211 4.17 3.65 13.39
C GLN A 211 2.84 3.32 12.74
N ASP A 212 2.08 4.36 12.42
CA ASP A 212 0.82 4.23 11.71
C ASP A 212 1.04 3.63 10.31
N PHE A 213 0.02 2.94 9.83
CA PHE A 213 -0.03 2.54 8.44
C PHE A 213 -0.19 3.78 7.56
N ASP A 214 0.70 3.95 6.59
CA ASP A 214 0.59 5.02 5.60
C ASP A 214 1.16 4.59 4.25
N ILE A 215 0.59 5.15 3.19
CA ILE A 215 1.05 5.05 1.81
C ILE A 215 1.67 6.41 1.42
N LYS A 216 2.99 6.53 1.63
CA LYS A 216 3.79 7.72 1.28
C LYS A 216 4.49 7.55 -0.06
N THR A 217 5.26 8.54 -0.50
CA THR A 217 6.10 8.41 -1.69
C THR A 217 7.03 7.19 -1.57
N SER A 218 7.09 6.39 -2.65
CA SER A 218 7.91 5.18 -2.76
C SER A 218 7.56 4.08 -1.75
N PHE A 219 6.44 3.41 -2.01
CA PHE A 219 5.90 2.32 -1.20
C PHE A 219 5.67 1.06 -2.04
N VAL A 220 5.55 -0.07 -1.36
CA VAL A 220 4.94 -1.29 -1.88
C VAL A 220 3.82 -1.64 -0.92
N VAL A 221 2.58 -1.70 -1.41
CA VAL A 221 1.40 -2.10 -0.64
C VAL A 221 0.87 -3.42 -1.16
N THR A 222 0.26 -4.21 -0.29
CA THR A 222 -0.46 -5.41 -0.65
C THR A 222 -1.71 -5.60 0.21
N LEU A 223 -2.65 -6.37 -0.31
CA LEU A 223 -3.80 -6.89 0.41
C LEU A 223 -3.48 -8.34 0.79
N LEU A 224 -3.08 -8.57 2.03
CA LEU A 224 -2.72 -9.90 2.54
C LEU A 224 -3.98 -10.66 2.94
N LYS A 225 -4.16 -11.85 2.36
CA LYS A 225 -5.03 -12.87 2.95
C LYS A 225 -4.25 -13.57 4.06
N LEU A 226 -4.71 -13.49 5.30
CA LEU A 226 -4.04 -14.14 6.42
C LEU A 226 -4.33 -15.65 6.37
N GLY A 227 -3.27 -16.47 6.44
CA GLY A 227 -3.38 -17.93 6.46
C GLY A 227 -3.77 -18.51 7.83
N ASP A 228 -3.86 -17.67 8.86
CA ASP A 228 -4.25 -18.02 10.22
C ASP A 228 -4.81 -16.78 10.93
N LYS A 229 -5.38 -16.95 12.12
CA LYS A 229 -5.86 -15.86 12.96
C LYS A 229 -4.70 -14.93 13.37
N PRO A 230 -4.92 -13.61 13.47
CA PRO A 230 -3.86 -12.65 13.81
C PRO A 230 -3.16 -12.98 15.14
N GLU A 231 -3.89 -13.48 16.14
CA GLU A 231 -3.33 -13.85 17.44
C GLU A 231 -2.38 -15.04 17.35
N ASN A 232 -2.69 -16.00 16.46
CA ASN A 232 -1.83 -17.15 16.20
C ASN A 232 -0.58 -16.72 15.44
N ILE A 233 -0.71 -15.84 14.44
CA ILE A 233 0.44 -15.27 13.70
C ILE A 233 1.37 -14.55 14.69
N LYS A 234 0.83 -13.67 15.54
CA LYS A 234 1.58 -12.96 16.58
C LYS A 234 2.31 -13.92 17.51
N LYS A 235 1.59 -14.92 18.04
CA LYS A 235 2.17 -15.91 18.95
C LYS A 235 3.33 -16.67 18.30
N THR A 236 3.11 -17.20 17.09
CA THR A 236 4.14 -17.94 16.35
C THR A 236 5.34 -17.05 16.02
N PHE A 237 5.12 -15.81 15.56
CA PHE A 237 6.19 -14.84 15.33
C PHE A 237 7.06 -14.64 16.59
N GLN A 238 6.43 -14.41 17.75
CA GLN A 238 7.14 -14.17 19.01
C GLN A 238 7.86 -15.43 19.54
N GLU A 239 7.32 -16.62 19.29
CA GLU A 239 7.97 -17.89 19.61
C GLU A 239 9.21 -18.13 18.73
N GLU A 240 9.07 -17.91 17.42
CA GLU A 240 10.16 -18.02 16.44
C GLU A 240 11.27 -16.99 16.68
N GLU A 241 10.90 -15.76 17.08
CA GLU A 241 11.85 -14.70 17.44
C GLU A 241 12.71 -15.08 18.65
N LYS A 242 12.11 -15.63 19.71
CA LYS A 242 12.83 -16.08 20.92
C LYS A 242 13.78 -17.24 20.66
N GLN A 243 13.45 -18.09 19.68
CA GLN A 243 14.24 -19.25 19.28
C GLN A 243 15.31 -18.91 18.25
N ALA A 244 15.33 -17.67 17.74
CA ALA A 244 16.20 -17.27 16.63
C ALA A 244 17.68 -17.22 17.03
N GLY A 245 18.36 -18.37 16.89
CA GLY A 245 19.80 -18.49 16.67
C GLY A 245 20.16 -18.35 15.17
N ASP A 246 21.33 -18.88 14.77
CA ASP A 246 21.88 -18.73 13.40
C ASP A 246 21.18 -19.57 12.30
N GLU A 247 20.28 -20.50 12.62
CA GLU A 247 19.61 -21.35 11.63
C GLU A 247 18.20 -20.82 11.27
N LYS A 248 18.14 -19.99 10.23
CA LYS A 248 17.02 -19.08 9.90
C LYS A 248 16.07 -19.54 8.78
N ALA A 249 16.19 -20.77 8.28
CA ALA A 249 15.49 -21.21 7.06
C ALA A 249 14.06 -21.74 7.28
N ALA A 250 13.70 -22.21 8.49
CA ALA A 250 12.44 -22.95 8.72
C ALA A 250 11.28 -22.13 9.35
N ASN A 251 11.54 -20.90 9.80
CA ASN A 251 10.52 -20.07 10.45
C ASN A 251 9.45 -19.60 9.44
N LYS A 252 8.19 -19.69 9.87
CA LYS A 252 7.01 -19.38 9.05
C LYS A 252 6.73 -17.88 8.99
N TYR A 253 6.77 -17.19 10.12
CA TYR A 253 6.37 -15.78 10.21
C TYR A 253 7.50 -14.83 10.60
N TYR A 254 8.60 -15.32 11.18
CA TYR A 254 9.72 -14.49 11.61
C TYR A 254 10.97 -14.71 10.76
N LYS A 255 11.59 -13.61 10.32
CA LYS A 255 12.98 -13.60 9.85
C LYS A 255 13.76 -12.44 10.44
N ASN A 256 14.95 -12.72 10.97
CA ASN A 256 15.92 -11.66 11.30
C ASN A 256 16.80 -11.40 10.07
N VAL A 257 16.40 -10.38 9.30
CA VAL A 257 16.93 -10.12 7.96
C VAL A 257 18.16 -9.24 8.05
N ALA A 258 19.28 -9.74 7.51
CA ALA A 258 20.49 -8.95 7.32
C ALA A 258 20.48 -8.31 5.93
N TYR A 259 20.57 -6.98 5.86
CA TYR A 259 20.55 -6.26 4.59
C TYR A 259 21.54 -5.09 4.56
N LYS A 260 21.90 -4.66 3.36
CA LYS A 260 22.64 -3.41 3.12
C LYS A 260 21.79 -2.45 2.30
N ASN A 261 21.76 -1.19 2.72
CA ASN A 261 21.24 -0.11 1.90
C ASN A 261 22.40 0.57 1.17
N ALA A 262 22.37 0.54 -0.16
CA ALA A 262 23.37 1.18 -1.03
C ALA A 262 24.84 0.88 -0.65
N GLY A 263 25.11 -0.32 -0.11
CA GLY A 263 26.45 -0.77 0.27
C GLY A 263 27.00 -0.25 1.61
N HIS A 264 26.27 0.59 2.36
CA HIS A 264 26.92 1.37 3.43
C HIS A 264 26.97 0.73 4.83
N HIS A 265 26.05 -0.11 5.30
CA HIS A 265 26.21 -0.85 6.58
C HIS A 265 25.37 -2.14 6.58
N ASN A 266 25.77 -3.14 7.36
CA ASN A 266 24.91 -4.30 7.65
C ASN A 266 23.86 -3.86 8.70
N ALA A 267 22.60 -3.81 8.31
CA ALA A 267 21.48 -3.69 9.24
C ALA A 267 20.87 -5.08 9.49
N TYR A 268 20.34 -5.27 10.70
CA TYR A 268 19.53 -6.42 11.06
C TYR A 268 18.18 -5.91 11.55
N GLN A 269 17.09 -6.49 11.05
CA GLN A 269 15.75 -6.14 11.50
C GLN A 269 14.91 -7.42 11.64
N PRO A 270 14.16 -7.58 12.74
CA PRO A 270 13.11 -8.57 12.82
C PRO A 270 11.98 -8.19 11.86
N VAL A 271 11.66 -9.09 10.94
CA VAL A 271 10.64 -8.87 9.89
C VAL A 271 9.57 -9.93 10.02
N LEU A 272 8.31 -9.48 10.10
CA LEU A 272 7.15 -10.33 9.90
C LEU A 272 7.07 -10.70 8.42
N THR A 273 7.22 -11.98 8.11
CA THR A 273 7.13 -12.50 6.74
C THR A 273 5.85 -13.28 6.55
N ILE A 274 5.04 -12.92 5.56
CA ILE A 274 3.81 -13.66 5.22
C ILE A 274 4.04 -14.41 3.90
N PRO A 275 3.91 -15.75 3.86
CA PRO A 275 4.10 -16.53 2.64
C PRO A 275 3.16 -16.11 1.50
N TYR A 276 3.61 -16.26 0.25
CA TYR A 276 2.77 -16.12 -0.95
C TYR A 276 1.93 -17.38 -1.21
N ASP A 277 1.16 -17.83 -0.22
CA ASP A 277 0.31 -19.04 -0.32
C ASP A 277 -1.01 -18.78 -1.10
N TRP A 278 -1.01 -17.78 -2.00
CA TRP A 278 -2.21 -17.26 -2.69
C TRP A 278 -1.98 -17.12 -4.20
#